data_AF-A0A936YXT1-F1
#
_entry.id   AF-A0A936YXT1-F1
#
_cell.length_a   1.000
_cell.length_b   1.000
_cell.length_c   1.000
_cell.angle_alpha   90.00
_cell.angle_beta   90.00
_cell.angle_gamma   90.00
#
_symmetry.space_group_name_H-M   'P 1'
#
loop_
_entity.id
_entity.type
_entity.pdbx_description
1 polymer ?
#
loop_
_entity_poly.entity_id
_entity_poly.type
_entity_poly.pdbx_seq_one_letter_code
_entity_poly.pdbx_strand_id
1 'polypeptide(L)'
;MLADTNTANERPGIEEQYETASNTSDLSVESHRRGAVDILIAAAWSETRLGGALLRLHSEYEGSEKPARMGSAAVDRLAGTLELVDGLTAWREAPDKAPVWLKPTEAAKRTAHQWHLHETALLLQKLKALPEVREQLTIRAAMWGMEDAASKAAGVIRYWLDQTCQSCDGRKFRLIQGAPKLSNRACPTCQGSGVAPVPHGQEGRKLANYLDSCVHRARQGISNRLHNRDG
;
A
#
# COMPACT_ATOMS: atom_id res chain seq x y z
N MET A 1 43.37 -11.63 2.15
CA MET A 1 42.07 -11.00 1.81
C MET A 1 41.07 -11.48 2.84
N LEU A 2 40.87 -10.70 3.90
CA LEU A 2 39.85 -10.96 4.91
C LEU A 2 38.52 -10.41 4.36
N ALA A 3 37.50 -11.25 4.36
CA ALA A 3 36.13 -10.85 4.03
C ALA A 3 35.55 -10.12 5.25
N ASP A 4 35.14 -8.86 5.05
CA ASP A 4 34.41 -8.07 6.04
C ASP A 4 33.01 -8.67 6.26
N THR A 5 32.89 -9.55 7.25
CA THR A 5 31.61 -9.91 7.85
C THR A 5 31.22 -8.85 8.87
N ASN A 6 30.63 -7.74 8.43
CA ASN A 6 30.06 -6.74 9.34
C ASN A 6 28.64 -6.32 8.91
N THR A 7 27.73 -7.29 8.91
CA THR A 7 26.27 -7.06 8.81
C THR A 7 25.58 -7.37 10.14
N ALA A 8 26.19 -6.97 11.26
CA ALA A 8 25.61 -7.13 12.58
C ALA A 8 25.56 -5.76 13.27
N ASN A 9 24.35 -5.31 13.61
CA ASN A 9 24.01 -4.14 14.43
C ASN A 9 23.70 -2.82 13.70
N GLU A 10 22.87 -2.87 12.64
CA GLU A 10 22.07 -1.68 12.30
C GLU A 10 21.00 -1.49 13.38
N ARG A 11 20.97 -0.31 14.01
CA ARG A 11 19.93 0.04 14.98
C ARG A 11 18.59 0.13 14.24
N PRO A 12 17.52 -0.50 14.74
CA PRO A 12 16.20 -0.42 14.13
C PRO A 12 15.79 1.03 13.87
N GLY A 13 15.24 1.31 12.70
CA GLY A 13 14.70 2.64 12.38
C GLY A 13 13.51 3.02 13.27
N ILE A 14 13.10 4.29 13.29
CA ILE A 14 11.93 4.74 14.09
C ILE A 14 10.65 3.99 13.67
N GLU A 15 10.50 3.67 12.39
CA GLU A 15 9.38 2.89 11.87
C GLU A 15 9.34 1.47 12.43
N GLU A 16 10.46 0.75 12.36
CA GLU A 16 10.61 -0.60 12.92
C GLU A 16 10.44 -0.60 14.45
N GLN A 17 10.97 0.41 15.14
CA GLN A 17 10.76 0.59 16.59
C GLN A 17 9.29 0.85 16.91
N TYR A 18 8.57 1.64 16.10
CA TYR A 18 7.15 1.91 16.28
C TYR A 18 6.28 0.69 15.98
N GLU A 19 6.59 -0.07 14.94
CA GLU A 19 5.93 -1.32 14.59
C GLU A 19 6.10 -2.36 15.71
N THR A 20 7.32 -2.53 16.21
CA THR A 20 7.61 -3.38 17.37
C THR A 20 6.84 -2.91 18.60
N ALA A 21 6.85 -1.60 18.87
CA ALA A 21 6.16 -1.02 20.02
C ALA A 21 4.63 -1.19 19.93
N SER A 22 4.05 -1.13 18.74
CA SER A 22 2.61 -1.28 18.52
C SER A 22 2.12 -2.72 18.70
N ASN A 23 3.02 -3.70 18.63
CA ASN A 23 2.71 -5.13 18.72
C ASN A 23 3.22 -5.81 20.01
N THR A 24 3.90 -5.08 20.90
CA THR A 24 4.39 -5.64 22.17
C THR A 24 3.27 -5.81 23.20
N SER A 25 3.43 -6.81 24.08
CA SER A 25 2.61 -6.98 25.29
C SER A 25 3.24 -6.36 26.54
N ASP A 26 4.54 -5.99 26.48
CA ASP A 26 5.26 -5.34 27.57
C ASP A 26 5.29 -3.82 27.37
N LEU A 27 4.50 -3.13 28.17
CA LEU A 27 4.40 -1.67 28.22
C LEU A 27 4.94 -1.10 29.54
N SER A 28 5.83 -1.84 30.22
CA SER A 28 6.48 -1.37 31.43
C SER A 28 7.28 -0.08 31.18
N VAL A 29 7.08 0.90 32.07
CA VAL A 29 7.84 2.15 32.06
C VAL A 29 9.02 1.98 32.98
N GLU A 30 10.23 2.14 32.45
CA GLU A 30 11.46 2.05 33.22
C GLU A 30 12.23 3.36 33.16
N SER A 31 12.75 3.78 34.30
CA SER A 31 13.47 5.05 34.44
C SER A 31 14.89 5.01 33.88
N HIS A 32 15.44 3.82 33.57
CA HIS A 32 16.86 3.65 33.19
C HIS A 32 17.03 3.06 31.79
N ARG A 33 15.94 2.68 31.11
CA ARG A 33 15.98 2.15 29.75
C ARG A 33 14.78 2.66 28.97
N ARG A 34 15.02 2.97 27.69
CA ARG A 34 13.94 3.28 26.75
C ARG A 34 13.22 2.00 26.34
N GLY A 35 11.91 1.95 26.56
CA GLY A 35 11.05 0.82 26.20
C GLY A 35 10.07 1.14 25.08
N ALA A 36 9.26 0.15 24.71
CA ALA A 36 8.19 0.31 23.72
C ALA A 36 7.18 1.41 24.11
N VAL A 37 6.88 1.54 25.40
CA VAL A 37 5.97 2.57 25.93
C VAL A 37 6.47 3.99 25.65
N ASP A 38 7.78 4.25 25.69
CA ASP A 38 8.35 5.56 25.38
C ASP A 38 8.17 5.94 23.90
N ILE A 39 8.30 4.96 23.01
CA ILE A 39 8.06 5.14 21.57
C ILE A 39 6.60 5.52 21.32
N LEU A 40 5.65 4.84 21.97
CA LEU A 40 4.22 5.12 21.84
C LEU A 40 3.85 6.48 22.44
N ILE A 41 4.43 6.87 23.59
CA ILE A 41 4.25 8.20 24.18
C ILE A 41 4.77 9.28 23.24
N ALA A 42 5.99 9.11 22.70
CA ALA A 42 6.58 10.06 21.77
C ALA A 42 5.74 10.20 20.49
N ALA A 43 5.16 9.11 20.00
CA ALA A 43 4.27 9.10 18.84
C ALA A 43 2.92 9.78 19.13
N ALA A 44 2.36 9.58 20.32
CA ALA A 44 1.12 10.22 20.76
C ALA A 44 1.23 11.75 20.82
N TRP A 45 2.45 12.27 21.00
CA TRP A 45 2.74 13.72 21.03
C TRP A 45 2.96 14.32 19.63
N SER A 46 2.77 13.58 18.54
CA SER A 46 2.93 14.10 17.16
C SER A 46 2.09 15.37 16.91
N GLU A 47 2.73 16.43 16.39
CA GLU A 47 2.07 17.71 16.07
C GLU A 47 1.03 17.59 14.94
N THR A 48 1.16 16.56 14.10
CA THR A 48 0.13 16.23 13.10
C THR A 48 -0.60 14.98 13.53
N ARG A 49 -1.89 15.13 13.82
CA ARG A 49 -2.80 14.03 14.17
C ARG A 49 -2.83 12.94 13.09
N LEU A 50 -2.76 13.35 11.83
CA LEU A 50 -2.68 12.45 10.67
C LEU A 50 -1.39 11.62 10.64
N GLY A 51 -0.24 12.18 11.02
CA GLY A 51 1.05 11.48 10.96
C GLY A 51 1.10 10.26 11.89
N GLY A 52 0.61 10.39 13.13
CA GLY A 52 0.50 9.25 14.06
C GLY A 52 -0.50 8.19 13.59
N ALA A 53 -1.66 8.62 13.06
CA ALA A 53 -2.65 7.71 12.49
C ALA A 53 -2.11 6.94 11.28
N LEU A 54 -1.25 7.56 10.46
CA LEU A 54 -0.61 6.90 9.32
C LEU A 54 0.44 5.86 9.73
N LEU A 55 1.26 6.15 10.75
CA LEU A 55 2.22 5.17 11.30
C LEU A 55 1.50 3.92 11.84
N ARG A 56 0.39 4.14 12.55
CA ARG A 56 -0.47 3.07 13.03
C ARG A 56 -1.11 2.29 11.88
N LEU A 57 -1.66 2.99 10.88
CA LEU A 57 -2.27 2.34 9.70
C LEU A 57 -1.27 1.46 8.95
N HIS A 58 -0.03 1.92 8.80
CA HIS A 58 1.03 1.13 8.17
C HIS A 58 1.33 -0.15 8.97
N SER A 59 1.46 -0.02 10.29
CA SER A 59 1.71 -1.17 11.18
C SER A 59 0.56 -2.18 11.14
N GLU A 60 -0.69 -1.71 11.15
CA GLU A 60 -1.88 -2.56 11.03
C GLU A 60 -1.95 -3.28 9.68
N TYR A 61 -1.56 -2.60 8.60
CA TYR A 61 -1.53 -3.16 7.25
C TYR A 61 -0.43 -4.22 7.08
N GLU A 62 0.77 -3.96 7.56
CA GLU A 62 1.89 -4.91 7.47
C GLU A 62 1.65 -6.18 8.28
N GLY A 63 1.04 -6.05 9.47
CA GLY A 63 0.64 -7.18 10.30
C GLY A 63 -0.57 -7.98 9.78
N SER A 64 -1.21 -7.54 8.68
CA SER A 64 -2.38 -8.21 8.12
C SER A 64 -2.01 -9.25 7.06
N GLU A 65 -2.81 -10.32 6.97
CA GLU A 65 -2.72 -11.28 5.86
C GLU A 65 -3.24 -10.63 4.57
N LYS A 66 -2.32 -10.35 3.65
CA LYS A 66 -2.60 -9.67 2.38
C LYS A 66 -3.34 -10.64 1.43
N PRO A 67 -4.44 -10.21 0.75
CA PRO A 67 -5.17 -11.06 -0.17
C PRO A 67 -4.25 -11.64 -1.24
N ALA A 68 -4.36 -12.95 -1.47
CA ALA A 68 -3.63 -13.60 -2.54
C ALA A 68 -4.00 -12.99 -3.90
N ARG A 69 -3.01 -12.77 -4.76
CA ARG A 69 -3.26 -12.34 -6.14
C ARG A 69 -3.58 -13.55 -7.00
N MET A 70 -4.53 -13.39 -7.91
CA MET A 70 -4.85 -14.44 -8.89
C MET A 70 -3.65 -14.64 -9.82
N GLY A 71 -2.99 -15.80 -9.71
CA GLY A 71 -1.83 -16.12 -10.53
C GLY A 71 -2.19 -16.22 -12.02
N SER A 72 -1.20 -16.06 -12.91
CA SER A 72 -1.40 -16.05 -14.37
C SER A 72 -2.14 -17.30 -14.87
N ALA A 73 -1.82 -18.49 -14.35
CA ALA A 73 -2.51 -19.73 -14.71
C ALA A 73 -3.99 -19.75 -14.27
N ALA A 74 -4.34 -19.08 -13.18
CA ALA A 74 -5.74 -18.94 -12.76
C ALA A 74 -6.49 -17.93 -13.64
N VAL A 75 -5.83 -16.83 -14.05
CA VAL A 75 -6.38 -15.88 -15.02
C VAL A 75 -6.62 -16.54 -16.38
N ASP A 76 -5.69 -17.37 -16.85
CA ASP A 76 -5.84 -18.11 -18.11
C ASP A 76 -7.00 -19.12 -18.03
N ARG A 77 -7.17 -19.81 -16.90
CA ARG A 77 -8.34 -20.68 -16.65
C ARG A 77 -9.64 -19.90 -16.65
N LEU A 78 -9.70 -18.75 -15.98
CA LEU A 78 -10.87 -17.86 -16.00
C LEU A 78 -11.20 -17.38 -17.42
N ALA A 79 -10.19 -17.03 -18.21
CA ALA A 79 -10.40 -16.64 -19.61
C ALA A 79 -11.07 -17.76 -20.43
N GLY A 80 -10.76 -19.02 -20.13
CA GLY A 80 -11.37 -20.19 -20.75
C GLY A 80 -12.82 -20.47 -20.34
N THR A 81 -13.32 -19.86 -19.26
CA THR A 81 -14.71 -20.05 -18.79
C THR A 81 -15.67 -18.94 -19.25
N LEU A 82 -15.18 -17.90 -19.93
CA LEU A 82 -16.00 -16.76 -20.34
C LEU A 82 -16.84 -17.11 -21.57
N GLU A 83 -18.09 -16.66 -21.59
CA GLU A 83 -18.96 -16.77 -22.77
C GLU A 83 -18.43 -15.90 -23.90
N LEU A 84 -18.41 -16.46 -25.11
CA LEU A 84 -17.84 -15.83 -26.30
C LEU A 84 -18.88 -15.66 -27.40
N VAL A 85 -18.88 -14.48 -28.00
CA VAL A 85 -19.57 -14.14 -29.25
C VAL A 85 -18.51 -13.65 -30.21
N ASP A 86 -18.33 -14.32 -31.36
CA ASP A 86 -17.28 -14.02 -32.34
C ASP A 86 -15.86 -13.95 -31.72
N GLY A 87 -15.59 -14.80 -30.73
CA GLY A 87 -14.30 -14.84 -30.02
C GLY A 87 -14.06 -13.68 -29.04
N LEU A 88 -15.05 -12.84 -28.80
CA LEU A 88 -15.03 -11.74 -27.82
C LEU A 88 -16.01 -12.02 -26.69
N THR A 89 -15.77 -11.39 -25.55
CA THR A 89 -16.65 -11.46 -24.39
C THR A 89 -17.10 -10.06 -23.96
N ALA A 90 -18.33 -9.95 -23.51
CA ALA A 90 -18.89 -8.70 -23.03
C ALA A 90 -18.43 -8.46 -21.59
N TRP A 91 -17.70 -7.37 -21.35
CA TRP A 91 -17.33 -6.93 -20.01
C TRP A 91 -18.07 -5.65 -19.65
N ARG A 92 -18.61 -5.59 -18.42
CA ARG A 92 -19.32 -4.41 -17.90
C ARG A 92 -18.65 -3.92 -16.64
N GLU A 93 -18.39 -2.61 -16.58
CA GLU A 93 -17.87 -1.97 -15.38
C GLU A 93 -18.93 -1.85 -14.29
N ALA A 94 -20.18 -1.57 -14.69
CA ALA A 94 -21.34 -1.45 -13.84
C ALA A 94 -22.63 -1.85 -14.60
N PRO A 95 -23.72 -2.18 -13.90
CA PRO A 95 -24.97 -2.66 -14.53
C PRO A 95 -25.59 -1.64 -15.51
N ASP A 96 -25.43 -0.35 -15.22
CA ASP A 96 -25.95 0.77 -16.01
C ASP A 96 -25.08 1.09 -17.25
N LYS A 97 -23.86 0.55 -17.31
CA LYS A 97 -22.92 0.83 -18.41
C LYS A 97 -23.08 -0.18 -19.55
N ALA A 98 -22.97 0.34 -20.77
CA ALA A 98 -22.89 -0.48 -21.97
C ALA A 98 -21.67 -1.41 -21.90
N PRO A 99 -21.78 -2.66 -22.41
CA PRO A 99 -20.67 -3.59 -22.37
C PRO A 99 -19.58 -3.17 -23.35
N VAL A 100 -18.33 -3.40 -22.95
CA VAL A 100 -17.17 -3.32 -23.83
C VAL A 100 -16.82 -4.73 -24.26
N TRP A 101 -16.67 -4.94 -25.57
CA TRP A 101 -16.28 -6.22 -26.14
C TRP A 101 -14.77 -6.38 -26.08
N LEU A 102 -14.31 -7.40 -25.36
CA LEU A 102 -12.90 -7.64 -25.09
C LEU A 102 -12.50 -9.05 -25.49
N LYS A 103 -11.21 -9.26 -25.72
CA LYS A 103 -10.65 -10.61 -25.79
C LYS A 103 -10.83 -11.27 -24.41
N PRO A 104 -11.13 -12.58 -24.33
CA PRO A 104 -11.34 -13.26 -23.05
C PRO A 104 -10.18 -13.12 -22.06
N THR A 105 -8.93 -13.12 -22.54
CA THR A 105 -7.76 -12.91 -21.70
C THR A 105 -7.69 -11.52 -21.09
N GLU A 106 -8.20 -10.50 -21.79
CA GLU A 106 -8.25 -9.13 -21.28
C GLU A 106 -9.40 -8.94 -20.29
N ALA A 107 -10.58 -9.50 -20.60
CA ALA A 107 -11.71 -9.52 -19.67
C ALA A 107 -11.37 -10.26 -18.37
N ALA A 108 -10.73 -11.43 -18.45
CA ALA A 108 -10.30 -12.19 -17.28
C ALA A 108 -9.31 -11.40 -16.40
N LYS A 109 -8.36 -10.68 -17.00
CA LYS A 109 -7.44 -9.81 -16.25
C LYS A 109 -8.18 -8.68 -15.54
N ARG A 110 -9.16 -8.05 -16.19
CA ARG A 110 -9.98 -6.99 -15.57
C ARG A 110 -10.81 -7.53 -14.42
N THR A 111 -11.45 -8.68 -14.59
CA THR A 111 -12.20 -9.36 -13.53
C THR A 111 -11.29 -9.72 -12.35
N ALA A 112 -10.13 -10.32 -12.61
CA ALA A 112 -9.16 -10.64 -11.57
C ALA A 112 -8.67 -9.38 -10.83
N HIS A 113 -8.45 -8.28 -11.54
CA HIS A 113 -8.10 -6.99 -10.95
C HIS A 113 -9.22 -6.44 -10.06
N GLN A 114 -10.47 -6.44 -10.55
CA GLN A 114 -11.63 -5.99 -9.77
C GLN A 114 -11.84 -6.85 -8.51
N TRP A 115 -11.69 -8.16 -8.62
CA TRP A 115 -11.74 -9.05 -7.46
C TRP A 115 -10.64 -8.72 -6.44
N HIS A 116 -9.39 -8.55 -6.87
CA HIS A 116 -8.30 -8.19 -5.95
C HIS A 116 -8.52 -6.83 -5.28
N LEU A 117 -9.04 -5.84 -6.03
CA LEU A 117 -9.44 -4.55 -5.46
C LEU A 117 -10.54 -4.70 -4.41
N HIS A 118 -11.52 -5.57 -4.65
CA HIS A 118 -12.59 -5.87 -3.71
C HIS A 118 -12.06 -6.53 -2.43
N GLU A 119 -11.24 -7.57 -2.54
CA GLU A 119 -10.60 -8.23 -1.39
C GLU A 119 -9.73 -7.27 -0.58
N THR A 120 -8.96 -6.42 -1.27
CA THR A 120 -8.16 -5.39 -0.62
C THR A 120 -9.06 -4.39 0.11
N ALA A 121 -10.19 -3.99 -0.46
CA ALA A 121 -11.15 -3.12 0.20
C ALA A 121 -11.74 -3.78 1.47
N LEU A 122 -12.04 -5.08 1.43
CA LEU A 122 -12.49 -5.85 2.60
C LEU A 122 -11.43 -5.94 3.69
N LEU A 123 -10.15 -6.13 3.33
CA LEU A 123 -9.03 -6.06 4.27
C LEU A 123 -8.97 -4.67 4.91
N LEU A 124 -8.95 -3.62 4.10
CA LEU A 124 -8.84 -2.24 4.55
C LEU A 124 -9.96 -1.87 5.54
N GLN A 125 -11.19 -2.34 5.32
CA GLN A 125 -12.31 -2.11 6.25
C GLN A 125 -12.07 -2.63 7.67
N LYS A 126 -11.16 -3.60 7.86
CA LYS A 126 -10.81 -4.16 9.17
C LYS A 126 -9.75 -3.35 9.92
N LEU A 127 -9.05 -2.43 9.24
CA LEU A 127 -8.00 -1.62 9.84
C LEU A 127 -8.59 -0.50 10.68
N LYS A 128 -8.19 -0.43 11.95
CA LYS A 128 -8.80 0.46 12.95
C LYS A 128 -8.42 1.92 12.71
N ALA A 129 -7.20 2.17 12.22
CA ALA A 129 -6.73 3.52 11.91
C ALA A 129 -7.32 4.09 10.60
N LEU A 130 -7.92 3.25 9.75
CA LEU A 130 -8.34 3.67 8.41
C LEU A 130 -9.44 4.75 8.40
N PRO A 131 -10.52 4.68 9.21
CA PRO A 131 -11.58 5.68 9.15
C PRO A 131 -11.06 7.09 9.40
N GLU A 132 -10.21 7.27 10.41
CA GLU A 132 -9.60 8.56 10.76
C GLU A 132 -8.68 9.07 9.64
N VAL A 133 -7.80 8.22 9.11
CA VAL A 133 -6.91 8.60 8.00
C VAL A 133 -7.71 9.00 6.76
N ARG A 134 -8.75 8.22 6.41
CA ARG A 134 -9.60 8.48 5.25
C ARG A 134 -10.38 9.78 5.40
N GLU A 135 -10.94 10.05 6.56
CA GLU A 135 -11.67 11.29 6.85
C GLU A 135 -10.74 12.51 6.71
N GLN A 136 -9.59 12.50 7.39
CA GLN A 136 -8.63 13.60 7.37
C GLN A 136 -8.08 13.86 5.96
N LEU A 137 -7.78 12.79 5.21
CA LEU A 137 -7.32 12.93 3.83
C LEU A 137 -8.41 13.46 2.90
N THR A 138 -9.66 13.05 3.11
CA THR A 138 -10.82 13.55 2.35
C THR A 138 -11.06 15.03 2.61
N ILE A 139 -11.03 15.46 3.87
CA ILE A 139 -11.12 16.88 4.26
C ILE A 139 -9.98 17.66 3.58
N ARG A 140 -8.76 17.14 3.63
CA ARG A 140 -7.61 17.81 3.00
C ARG A 140 -7.76 17.93 1.47
N ALA A 141 -8.23 16.88 0.81
CA ALA A 141 -8.48 16.89 -0.63
C ALA A 141 -9.58 17.90 -1.00
N ALA A 142 -10.67 17.96 -0.22
CA ALA A 142 -11.75 18.93 -0.41
C ALA A 142 -11.27 20.38 -0.22
N MET A 143 -10.43 20.65 0.79
CA MET A 143 -9.81 21.97 0.98
C MET A 143 -8.92 22.40 -0.20
N TRP A 144 -8.38 21.44 -0.96
CA TRP A 144 -7.63 21.71 -2.18
C TRP A 144 -8.48 21.84 -3.44
N GLY A 145 -9.81 21.82 -3.30
CA GLY A 145 -10.75 21.95 -4.42
C GLY A 145 -10.80 20.71 -5.32
N MET A 146 -10.39 19.54 -4.82
CA MET A 146 -10.43 18.30 -5.61
C MET A 146 -11.86 17.77 -5.72
N GLU A 147 -12.33 17.55 -6.95
CA GLU A 147 -13.59 16.83 -7.19
C GLU A 147 -13.46 15.37 -6.74
N ASP A 148 -14.57 14.74 -6.34
CA ASP A 148 -14.59 13.34 -5.90
C ASP A 148 -13.51 13.01 -4.84
N ALA A 149 -13.34 13.92 -3.88
CA ALA A 149 -12.30 13.88 -2.85
C ALA A 149 -12.24 12.56 -2.07
N ALA A 150 -13.39 11.96 -1.77
CA ALA A 150 -13.48 10.71 -1.02
C ALA A 150 -12.94 9.52 -1.81
N SER A 151 -13.28 9.42 -3.10
CA SER A 151 -12.77 8.39 -4.01
C SER A 151 -11.26 8.53 -4.21
N LYS A 152 -10.78 9.77 -4.43
CA LYS A 152 -9.35 10.08 -4.52
C LYS A 152 -8.59 9.68 -3.26
N ALA A 153 -9.11 10.03 -2.08
CA ALA A 153 -8.51 9.66 -0.81
C ALA A 153 -8.43 8.13 -0.64
N ALA A 154 -9.53 7.41 -0.92
CA ALA A 154 -9.56 5.95 -0.83
C ALA A 154 -8.57 5.28 -1.81
N GLY A 155 -8.51 5.75 -3.05
CA GLY A 155 -7.58 5.26 -4.07
C GLY A 155 -6.12 5.49 -3.67
N VAL A 156 -5.80 6.70 -3.17
CA VAL A 156 -4.44 7.05 -2.75
C VAL A 156 -4.01 6.30 -1.50
N ILE A 157 -4.88 6.11 -0.50
CA ILE A 157 -4.55 5.33 0.71
C ILE A 157 -4.21 3.88 0.33
N ARG A 158 -5.03 3.26 -0.52
CA ARG A 158 -4.76 1.90 -1.00
C ARG A 158 -3.42 1.82 -1.73
N TYR A 159 -3.15 2.78 -2.62
CA TYR A 159 -1.86 2.86 -3.32
C TYR A 159 -0.70 3.07 -2.34
N TRP A 160 -0.86 3.95 -1.36
CA TRP A 160 0.18 4.28 -0.39
C TRP A 160 0.57 3.07 0.48
N LEU A 161 -0.39 2.20 0.81
CA LEU A 161 -0.17 0.96 1.56
C LEU A 161 0.43 -0.17 0.72
N ASP A 162 0.04 -0.32 -0.54
CA ASP A 162 0.64 -1.28 -1.47
C ASP A 162 0.86 -0.66 -2.85
N GLN A 163 2.09 -0.23 -3.08
CA GLN A 163 2.49 0.35 -4.35
C GLN A 163 2.88 -0.71 -5.38
N THR A 164 2.74 -2.00 -5.10
CA THR A 164 3.19 -3.06 -6.01
C THR A 164 2.46 -2.97 -7.35
N CYS A 165 3.21 -3.05 -8.45
CA CYS A 165 2.61 -3.09 -9.79
C CYS A 165 1.80 -4.37 -9.99
N GLN A 166 0.49 -4.22 -10.09
CA GLN A 166 -0.47 -5.32 -10.23
C GLN A 166 -0.35 -6.06 -11.57
N SER A 167 0.20 -5.43 -12.61
CA SER A 167 0.39 -6.11 -13.91
C SER A 167 1.57 -7.08 -13.92
N CYS A 168 2.59 -6.84 -13.08
CA CYS A 168 3.78 -7.70 -13.02
C CYS A 168 4.01 -8.30 -11.63
N ASP A 169 3.12 -8.11 -10.67
CA ASP A 169 3.31 -8.47 -9.26
C ASP A 169 4.63 -7.97 -8.68
N GLY A 170 5.07 -6.76 -9.08
CA GLY A 170 6.35 -6.20 -8.65
C GLY A 170 7.59 -6.83 -9.31
N ARG A 171 7.46 -7.82 -10.20
CA ARG A 171 8.57 -8.50 -10.88
C ARG A 171 9.37 -7.63 -11.86
N LYS A 172 8.88 -6.43 -12.18
CA LYS A 172 9.48 -5.42 -13.09
C LYS A 172 9.52 -5.84 -14.57
N PHE A 173 9.74 -7.12 -14.86
CA PHE A 173 9.81 -7.69 -16.21
C PHE A 173 8.70 -8.71 -16.46
N ARG A 174 8.41 -9.00 -17.73
CA ARG A 174 7.38 -9.99 -18.08
C ARG A 174 7.88 -11.41 -17.82
N LEU A 175 6.98 -12.29 -17.39
CA LEU A 175 7.24 -13.73 -17.38
C LEU A 175 7.29 -14.27 -18.80
N ILE A 176 8.23 -15.18 -19.06
CA ILE A 176 8.23 -16.00 -20.27
C ILE A 176 7.20 -17.11 -20.05
N GLN A 177 6.23 -17.26 -20.97
CA GLN A 177 5.24 -18.34 -20.86
C GLN A 177 5.92 -19.70 -20.83
N GLY A 178 5.59 -20.52 -19.82
CA GLY A 178 6.12 -21.88 -19.66
C GLY A 178 7.55 -21.98 -19.12
N ALA A 179 8.21 -20.88 -18.78
CA ALA A 179 9.56 -20.90 -18.20
C ALA A 179 9.61 -20.15 -16.86
N PRO A 180 10.38 -20.63 -15.86
CA PRO A 180 10.51 -19.97 -14.56
C PRO A 180 11.36 -18.68 -14.62
N LYS A 181 11.81 -18.25 -15.81
CA LYS A 181 12.67 -17.08 -16.01
C LYS A 181 11.87 -15.87 -16.47
N LEU A 182 12.29 -14.70 -16.00
CA LEU A 182 11.81 -13.43 -16.51
C LEU A 182 12.39 -13.15 -17.89
N SER A 183 11.62 -12.48 -18.74
CA SER A 183 12.09 -11.94 -20.01
C SER A 183 12.94 -10.69 -19.77
N ASN A 184 13.67 -10.26 -20.79
CA ASN A 184 14.33 -8.96 -20.83
C ASN A 184 13.36 -7.78 -21.11
N ARG A 185 12.06 -8.05 -21.29
CA ARG A 185 11.07 -7.02 -21.62
C ARG A 185 10.47 -6.45 -20.33
N ALA A 186 10.66 -5.15 -20.12
CA ALA A 186 10.05 -4.43 -19.03
C ALA A 186 8.52 -4.55 -19.05
N CYS A 187 7.92 -4.50 -17.86
CA CYS A 187 6.47 -4.41 -17.71
C CYS A 187 5.98 -3.11 -18.37
N PRO A 188 4.98 -3.16 -19.28
CA PRO A 188 4.50 -1.97 -19.96
C PRO A 188 3.79 -0.98 -19.02
N THR A 189 3.25 -1.45 -17.90
CA THR A 189 2.49 -0.63 -16.93
C THR A 189 3.41 0.17 -16.01
N CYS A 190 4.37 -0.48 -15.36
CA CYS A 190 5.30 0.19 -14.43
C CYS A 190 6.65 0.55 -15.07
N GLN A 191 6.85 0.21 -16.35
CA GLN A 191 8.07 0.49 -17.11
C GLN A 191 9.35 -0.04 -16.43
N GLY A 192 9.23 -1.15 -15.70
CA GLY A 192 10.36 -1.77 -14.99
C GLY A 192 10.58 -1.27 -13.56
N SER A 193 9.78 -0.33 -13.05
CA SER A 193 9.92 0.10 -11.65
C SER A 193 9.45 -0.97 -10.66
N GLY A 194 8.45 -1.78 -11.04
CA GLY A 194 7.73 -2.68 -10.15
C GLY A 194 6.70 -1.96 -9.27
N VAL A 195 6.56 -0.64 -9.44
CA VAL A 195 5.67 0.24 -8.69
C VAL A 195 4.49 0.62 -9.57
N ALA A 196 3.27 0.51 -9.06
CA ALA A 196 2.06 0.92 -9.75
C ALA A 196 2.08 2.44 -10.05
N PRO A 197 1.43 2.89 -11.12
CA PRO A 197 1.18 4.32 -11.30
C PRO A 197 0.27 4.84 -10.19
N VAL A 198 0.54 6.07 -9.72
CA VAL A 198 -0.30 6.72 -8.72
C VAL A 198 -1.70 6.94 -9.29
N PRO A 199 -2.77 6.55 -8.58
CA PRO A 199 -4.13 6.75 -9.05
C PRO A 199 -4.49 8.24 -9.10
N HIS A 200 -5.49 8.62 -9.90
CA HIS A 200 -5.98 10.01 -10.00
C HIS A 200 -4.94 11.06 -10.44
N GLY A 201 -3.88 10.65 -11.15
CA GLY A 201 -2.94 11.55 -11.79
C GLY A 201 -2.23 12.50 -10.83
N GLN A 202 -2.18 13.80 -11.18
CA GLN A 202 -1.44 14.81 -10.42
C GLN A 202 -2.04 15.07 -9.03
N GLU A 203 -3.37 15.02 -8.91
CA GLU A 203 -4.04 15.20 -7.61
C GLU A 203 -3.73 14.04 -6.67
N GLY A 204 -3.73 12.81 -7.18
CA GLY A 204 -3.32 11.66 -6.39
C GLY A 204 -1.85 11.71 -6.00
N ARG A 205 -0.96 12.18 -6.88
CA ARG A 205 0.46 12.41 -6.54
C ARG A 205 0.60 13.44 -5.42
N LYS A 206 -0.16 14.53 -5.48
CA LYS A 206 -0.17 15.56 -4.44
C LYS A 206 -0.62 15.00 -3.08
N LEU A 207 -1.65 14.15 -3.07
CA LEU A 207 -2.11 13.47 -1.85
C LEU A 207 -1.07 12.48 -1.33
N ALA A 208 -0.46 11.65 -2.20
CA ALA A 208 0.57 10.69 -1.79
C ALA A 208 1.78 11.40 -1.16
N ASN A 209 2.29 12.45 -1.81
CA ASN A 209 3.40 13.26 -1.27
C ASN A 209 3.03 13.91 0.08
N TYR A 210 1.77 14.26 0.29
CA TYR A 210 1.28 14.79 1.56
C TYR A 210 1.26 13.74 2.67
N LEU A 211 0.85 12.50 2.37
CA LEU A 211 0.94 11.38 3.30
C LEU A 211 2.40 11.14 3.72
N ASP A 212 3.32 11.10 2.76
CA ASP A 212 4.76 10.93 3.02
C ASP A 212 5.30 12.07 3.90
N SER A 213 4.90 13.32 3.63
CA SER A 213 5.30 14.49 4.43
C SER A 213 4.76 14.43 5.86
N CYS A 214 3.54 13.92 6.06
CA CYS A 214 2.96 13.72 7.39
C CYS A 214 3.70 12.64 8.18
N VAL A 215 4.01 11.52 7.54
CA VAL A 215 4.79 10.44 8.15
C VAL A 215 6.21 10.88 8.48
N HIS A 216 6.88 11.57 7.55
CA HIS A 216 8.22 12.10 7.77
C HIS A 216 8.27 13.04 8.97
N ARG A 217 7.34 13.99 9.08
CA ARG A 217 7.24 14.90 10.24
C ARG A 217 6.94 14.16 11.54
N ALA A 218 6.07 13.14 11.51
CA ALA A 218 5.80 12.32 12.69
C ALA A 218 7.06 11.57 13.16
N ARG A 219 7.81 10.96 12.25
CA ARG A 219 9.08 10.28 12.55
C ARG A 219 10.12 11.23 13.11
N GLN A 220 10.28 12.41 12.50
CA GLN A 220 11.20 13.44 12.98
C GLN A 220 10.80 13.90 14.40
N GLY A 221 9.51 14.12 14.64
CA GLY A 221 9.00 14.51 15.96
C GLY A 221 9.24 13.45 17.04
N ILE A 222 9.02 12.17 16.72
CA ILE A 222 9.37 11.05 17.61
C ILE A 222 10.86 11.06 17.90
N SER A 223 11.69 11.08 16.84
CA SER A 223 13.15 11.06 16.96
C SER A 223 13.66 12.20 17.85
N ASN A 224 13.28 13.45 17.59
CA ASN A 224 13.76 14.60 18.33
C ASN A 224 13.45 14.49 19.84
N ARG A 225 12.27 13.94 20.20
CA ARG A 225 11.88 13.78 21.61
C ARG A 225 12.63 12.67 22.32
N LEU A 226 12.93 11.58 21.61
CA LEU A 226 13.75 10.52 22.17
C LEU A 226 15.16 11.02 22.46
N HIS A 227 15.76 11.81 21.55
CA HIS A 227 17.08 12.39 21.76
C HIS A 227 17.09 13.48 22.85
N ASN A 228 16.04 14.28 22.98
CA ASN A 228 15.95 15.33 24.00
C ASN A 228 15.72 14.80 25.43
N ARG A 229 15.47 13.50 25.62
CA ARG A 229 15.33 12.86 26.94
C ARG A 229 16.64 12.24 27.45
N ASP A 230 17.63 12.07 26.58
CA ASP A 230 18.92 11.45 26.89
C ASP A 230 20.02 12.47 27.28
N GLY A 231 19.67 13.76 27.46
CA GLY A 231 20.55 14.84 27.91
C GLY A 231 19.99 15.59 29.09
#